data_AF-A0A960SYM3-F1
#
_entry.id   AF-A0A960SYM3-F1
#
_cell.length_a   1.000
_cell.length_b   1.000
_cell.length_c   1.000
_cell.angle_alpha   90.00
_cell.angle_beta   90.00
_cell.angle_gamma   90.00
#
_symmetry.space_group_name_H-M   'P 1'
#
loop_
_entity.id
_entity.type
_entity.pdbx_description
1 polymer ?
#
loop_
_entity_poly.entity_id
_entity_poly.type
_entity_poly.pdbx_seq_one_letter_code
_entity_poly.pdbx_strand_id
1 'polypeptide(L)'
;TFRSREFEQMEIEFFCRPEDGMRLTDEWLESRLCFYEEIGIPREKLHILDVPDGERAFYSKKTYDIEYEFPFGIQELEGVAYRTDYDLGVHQKGAGKPLEYFDEETKEKFLPHVVEPSAGCDRTVLAMICEAFEEEELTDEKGKKDVRTVMRFAPRMAPIKAGIFPLLKKNEEQVRICREIQKKLQPWMNVFYDDGGAVGRRYRRQDEVGTPFCITVDFDTLGENGEELKDTVTIRHRDSMEQERVPLDSLLHWLLERVR
;
A
#
# COMPACT_ATOMS: atom_id res chain seq x y z
N THR A 1 16.81 8.39 0.11
CA THR A 1 16.04 8.21 -1.13
C THR A 1 15.24 9.44 -1.53
N PHE A 2 14.89 10.38 -0.63
CA PHE A 2 14.02 11.52 -0.99
C PHE A 2 14.47 12.35 -2.21
N ARG A 3 15.78 12.67 -2.29
CA ARG A 3 16.43 13.14 -3.52
C ARG A 3 17.48 12.11 -3.91
N SER A 4 17.31 11.51 -5.08
CA SER A 4 18.18 10.47 -5.63
C SER A 4 18.55 10.79 -7.07
N ARG A 5 19.62 10.15 -7.58
CA ARG A 5 20.00 10.20 -8.99
C ARG A 5 19.26 9.16 -9.84
N GLU A 6 18.77 8.11 -9.18
CA GLU A 6 17.98 7.04 -9.77
C GLU A 6 16.76 6.82 -8.87
N PHE A 7 15.58 6.83 -9.47
CA PHE A 7 14.28 6.71 -8.83
C PHE A 7 13.26 6.24 -9.87
N GLU A 8 12.11 5.76 -9.39
CA GLU A 8 11.02 5.28 -10.24
C GLU A 8 9.82 6.23 -10.14
N GLN A 9 9.09 6.37 -11.25
CA GLN A 9 7.87 7.18 -11.33
C GLN A 9 6.68 6.31 -11.75
N MET A 10 5.49 6.71 -11.30
CA MET A 10 4.22 6.15 -11.74
C MET A 10 3.46 7.28 -12.45
N GLU A 11 3.46 7.23 -13.78
CA GLU A 11 2.92 8.31 -14.61
C GLU A 11 1.75 7.82 -15.45
N ILE A 12 0.77 8.69 -15.65
CA ILE A 12 -0.36 8.46 -16.54
C ILE A 12 -0.41 9.62 -17.53
N GLU A 13 -0.54 9.27 -18.82
CA GLU A 13 -0.79 10.25 -19.89
C GLU A 13 -2.25 10.17 -20.32
N PHE A 14 -3.09 11.03 -19.76
CA PHE A 14 -4.52 11.02 -20.08
C PHE A 14 -4.84 11.98 -21.23
N PHE A 15 -4.98 11.42 -22.43
CA PHE A 15 -5.35 12.15 -23.64
C PHE A 15 -6.83 12.56 -23.61
N CYS A 16 -7.10 13.85 -23.80
CA CYS A 16 -8.42 14.44 -23.72
C CYS A 16 -8.65 15.54 -24.76
N ARG A 17 -9.90 16.00 -24.87
CA ARG A 17 -10.25 17.18 -25.65
C ARG A 17 -9.80 18.47 -24.96
N PRO A 18 -9.47 19.54 -25.71
CA PRO A 18 -9.02 20.81 -25.14
C PRO A 18 -9.95 21.42 -24.09
N GLU A 19 -11.25 21.32 -24.33
CA GLU A 19 -12.33 21.86 -23.48
C GLU A 19 -12.46 21.12 -22.14
N ASP A 20 -12.02 19.87 -22.06
CA ASP A 20 -12.15 19.03 -20.87
C ASP A 20 -10.96 19.13 -19.92
N GLY A 21 -9.78 19.54 -20.40
CA GLY A 21 -8.53 19.38 -19.67
C GLY A 21 -8.49 19.99 -18.27
N MET A 22 -9.06 21.19 -18.07
CA MET A 22 -9.15 21.80 -16.73
C MET A 22 -10.01 20.96 -15.78
N ARG A 23 -11.22 20.59 -16.21
CA ARG A 23 -12.15 19.76 -15.42
C ARG A 23 -11.52 18.41 -15.08
N LEU A 24 -10.89 17.77 -16.07
CA LEU A 24 -10.21 16.49 -15.87
C LEU A 24 -9.04 16.60 -14.90
N THR A 25 -8.36 17.74 -14.84
CA THR A 25 -7.27 17.96 -13.87
C THR A 25 -7.79 17.95 -12.44
N ASP A 26 -8.94 18.59 -12.19
CA ASP A 26 -9.61 18.58 -10.89
C ASP A 26 -10.10 17.15 -10.52
N GLU A 27 -10.67 16.42 -11.49
CA GLU A 27 -11.11 15.03 -11.30
C GLU A 27 -9.95 14.07 -11.04
N TRP A 28 -8.83 14.26 -11.74
CA TRP A 28 -7.61 13.49 -11.52
C TRP A 28 -7.01 13.79 -10.16
N LEU A 29 -6.94 15.06 -9.74
CA LEU A 29 -6.49 15.44 -8.41
C LEU A 29 -7.25 14.66 -7.33
N GLU A 30 -8.59 14.66 -7.37
CA GLU A 30 -9.38 13.91 -6.38
C GLU A 30 -9.15 12.40 -6.46
N SER A 31 -9.07 11.84 -7.68
CA SER A 31 -8.78 10.42 -7.88
C SER A 31 -7.42 10.01 -7.29
N ARG A 32 -6.40 10.86 -7.41
CA ARG A 32 -5.08 10.63 -6.83
C ARG A 32 -5.08 10.73 -5.30
N LEU A 33 -5.87 11.64 -4.74
CA LEU A 33 -6.03 11.76 -3.29
C LEU A 33 -6.74 10.54 -2.69
N CYS A 34 -7.81 10.05 -3.32
CA CYS A 34 -8.46 8.80 -2.92
C CYS A 34 -7.49 7.61 -2.98
N PHE A 35 -6.63 7.55 -4.01
CA PHE A 35 -5.60 6.51 -4.09
C PHE A 35 -4.65 6.54 -2.89
N TYR A 36 -4.20 7.72 -2.46
CA TYR A 36 -3.33 7.84 -1.28
C TYR A 36 -4.02 7.37 0.01
N GLU A 37 -5.30 7.70 0.19
CA GLU A 37 -6.12 7.19 1.30
C GLU A 37 -6.22 5.65 1.26
N GLU A 38 -6.47 5.08 0.09
CA GLU A 38 -6.61 3.63 -0.08
C GLU A 38 -5.34 2.85 0.24
N ILE A 39 -4.15 3.43 0.03
CA ILE A 39 -2.86 2.81 0.39
C ILE A 39 -2.42 3.11 1.83
N GLY A 40 -3.25 3.82 2.60
CA GLY A 40 -3.06 4.06 4.03
C GLY A 40 -2.38 5.38 4.38
N ILE A 41 -2.37 6.37 3.48
CA ILE A 41 -1.92 7.73 3.79
C ILE A 41 -3.16 8.58 4.07
N PRO A 42 -3.35 9.08 5.30
CA PRO A 42 -4.58 9.77 5.67
C PRO A 42 -4.68 11.16 5.02
N ARG A 43 -5.90 11.58 4.67
CA ARG A 43 -6.19 12.82 3.93
C ARG A 43 -5.63 14.07 4.63
N GLU A 44 -5.68 14.11 5.96
CA GLU A 44 -5.19 15.20 6.79
C GLU A 44 -3.67 15.38 6.73
N LYS A 45 -2.93 14.39 6.24
CA LYS A 45 -1.48 14.46 6.03
C LYS A 45 -1.10 14.93 4.62
N LEU A 46 -2.09 15.05 3.73
CA LEU A 46 -1.91 15.49 2.36
C LEU A 46 -2.27 16.97 2.24
N HIS A 47 -1.36 17.73 1.64
CA HIS A 47 -1.54 19.15 1.34
C HIS A 47 -1.60 19.33 -0.17
N ILE A 48 -2.46 20.23 -0.63
CA ILE A 48 -2.61 20.52 -2.05
C ILE A 48 -2.05 21.91 -2.29
N LEU A 49 -1.02 22.00 -3.10
CA LEU A 49 -0.49 23.26 -3.60
C LEU A 49 -1.00 23.50 -5.02
N ASP A 50 -1.84 24.51 -5.19
CA ASP A 50 -2.22 25.03 -6.50
C ASP A 50 -1.09 25.91 -7.03
N VAL A 51 -0.29 25.38 -7.96
CA VAL A 51 0.97 26.01 -8.37
C VAL A 51 0.68 27.32 -9.12
N PRO A 52 1.20 28.48 -8.63
CA PRO A 52 0.94 29.78 -9.25
C PRO A 52 1.45 29.88 -10.68
N ASP A 53 0.78 30.70 -11.49
CA ASP A 53 1.04 30.88 -12.93
C ASP A 53 2.50 31.14 -13.33
N GLY A 54 3.29 31.81 -12.48
CA GLY A 54 4.69 32.12 -12.74
C GLY A 54 5.69 31.05 -12.29
N GLU A 55 5.24 30.05 -11.53
CA GLU A 55 6.06 28.95 -10.97
C GLU A 55 5.86 27.63 -11.73
N ARG A 56 4.76 27.54 -12.50
CA ARG A 56 4.47 26.39 -13.38
C ARG A 56 5.52 26.25 -14.48
N ALA A 57 5.73 25.02 -14.94
CA ALA A 57 6.43 24.77 -16.19
C ALA A 57 5.73 25.49 -17.35
N PHE A 58 6.49 25.99 -18.32
CA PHE A 58 5.98 26.86 -19.39
C PHE A 58 4.91 26.21 -20.29
N TYR A 59 4.83 24.87 -20.29
CA TYR A 59 3.84 24.08 -21.01
C TYR A 59 2.63 23.68 -20.16
N SER A 60 2.67 23.91 -18.84
CA SER A 60 1.58 23.58 -17.93
C SER A 60 0.62 24.77 -17.78
N LYS A 61 -0.65 24.53 -18.09
CA LYS A 61 -1.73 25.47 -17.90
C LYS A 61 -2.36 25.40 -16.51
N LYS A 62 -2.20 24.28 -15.80
CA LYS A 62 -2.66 24.04 -14.43
C LYS A 62 -1.81 22.93 -13.81
N THR A 63 -1.31 23.11 -12.60
CA THR A 63 -0.62 22.04 -11.86
C THR A 63 -1.05 22.07 -10.41
N TYR A 64 -1.38 20.90 -9.87
CA TYR A 64 -1.50 20.67 -8.45
C TYR A 64 -0.34 19.80 -7.97
N ASP A 65 0.36 20.24 -6.94
CA ASP A 65 1.30 19.38 -6.24
C ASP A 65 0.58 18.79 -5.02
N ILE A 66 0.57 17.46 -4.92
CA ILE A 66 0.14 16.73 -3.74
C ILE A 66 1.38 16.54 -2.87
N GLU A 67 1.38 17.18 -1.70
CA GLU A 67 2.48 17.15 -0.74
C GLU A 67 2.10 16.32 0.49
N TYR A 68 3.11 15.73 1.15
CA TYR A 68 2.94 14.95 2.37
C TYR A 68 3.81 15.48 3.51
N GLU A 69 3.27 15.42 4.73
CA GLU A 69 3.97 15.79 5.97
C GLU A 69 5.00 14.73 6.41
N PHE A 70 6.16 14.71 5.77
CA PHE A 70 7.25 13.86 6.27
C PHE A 70 7.75 14.36 7.65
N PRO A 71 8.41 13.49 8.44
CA PRO A 71 9.04 13.89 9.70
C PRO A 71 10.09 15.01 9.57
N PHE A 72 10.58 15.26 8.35
CA PHE A 72 11.55 16.30 8.02
C PHE A 72 10.94 17.50 7.27
N GLY A 73 9.61 17.57 7.16
CA GLY A 73 8.89 18.69 6.56
C GLY A 73 7.94 18.27 5.44
N ILE A 74 7.09 19.22 5.03
CA ILE A 74 6.16 19.04 3.90
C ILE A 74 6.99 18.94 2.61
N GLN A 75 6.73 17.90 1.83
CA GLN A 75 7.34 17.74 0.51
C GLN A 75 6.39 17.06 -0.48
N GLU A 76 6.57 17.38 -1.76
CA GLU A 76 5.85 16.82 -2.90
C GLU A 76 5.98 15.29 -3.04
N LEU A 77 4.83 14.62 -3.26
CA LEU A 77 4.70 13.22 -3.66
C LEU A 77 4.40 13.05 -5.15
N GLU A 78 3.50 13.87 -5.67
CA GLU A 78 2.92 13.74 -7.01
C GLU A 78 2.49 15.10 -7.55
N GLY A 79 2.77 15.33 -8.83
CA GLY A 79 2.24 16.46 -9.59
C GLY A 79 1.10 16.01 -10.48
N VAL A 80 -0.02 16.75 -10.50
CA VAL A 80 -1.14 16.57 -11.43
C VAL A 80 -1.21 17.78 -12.34
N ALA A 81 -0.77 17.62 -13.59
CA ALA A 81 -0.53 18.72 -14.52
C ALA A 81 -1.40 18.64 -15.78
N TYR A 82 -1.90 19.79 -16.22
CA TYR A 82 -2.54 19.96 -17.51
C TYR A 82 -1.56 20.59 -18.50
N ARG A 83 -1.06 19.77 -19.44
CA ARG A 83 0.05 20.13 -20.34
C ARG A 83 -0.39 20.55 -21.75
N THR A 84 -1.70 20.73 -21.92
CA THR A 84 -2.35 21.02 -23.21
C THR A 84 -1.90 20.05 -24.30
N ASP A 85 -1.83 20.48 -25.56
CA ASP A 85 -1.31 19.71 -26.69
C ASP A 85 0.22 19.84 -26.87
N TYR A 86 0.94 20.42 -25.90
CA TYR A 86 2.33 20.82 -26.08
C TYR A 86 3.23 19.64 -26.45
N ASP A 87 3.15 18.54 -25.70
CA ASP A 87 4.01 17.37 -25.87
C ASP A 87 3.83 16.73 -27.24
N LEU A 88 2.57 16.42 -27.60
CA LEU A 88 2.24 15.89 -28.93
C LEU A 88 2.60 16.88 -30.04
N GLY A 89 2.42 18.19 -29.81
CA GLY A 89 2.72 19.23 -30.80
C GLY A 89 4.20 19.33 -31.13
N VAL A 90 5.07 19.22 -30.11
CA VAL A 90 6.52 19.18 -30.30
C VAL A 90 6.94 17.89 -31.00
N HIS A 91 6.42 16.73 -30.57
CA HIS A 91 6.75 15.44 -31.20
C HIS A 91 6.27 15.33 -32.64
N GLN A 92 5.07 15.82 -32.96
CA GLN A 92 4.54 15.87 -34.33
C GLN A 92 5.46 16.69 -35.25
N LYS A 93 5.91 17.87 -34.80
CA LYS A 93 6.85 18.72 -35.55
C LYS A 93 8.20 18.06 -35.75
N GLY A 94 8.75 17.44 -34.69
CA GLY A 94 10.06 16.78 -34.75
C GLY A 94 10.07 15.50 -35.58
N ALA A 95 9.00 14.71 -35.51
CA ALA A 95 8.89 13.43 -36.23
C ALA A 95 8.38 13.58 -37.67
N GLY A 96 7.74 14.71 -38.01
CA GLY A 96 7.12 14.93 -39.33
C GLY A 96 5.96 13.99 -39.62
N LYS A 97 5.33 13.41 -38.58
CA LYS A 97 4.17 12.51 -38.69
C LYS A 97 2.99 13.09 -37.91
N PRO A 98 1.77 13.01 -38.45
CA PRO A 98 0.59 13.49 -37.74
C PRO A 98 0.31 12.63 -36.50
N LEU A 99 0.03 13.28 -35.38
CA LEU A 99 -0.40 12.70 -34.10
C LEU A 99 -1.83 13.13 -33.73
N GLU A 100 -2.55 13.73 -34.68
CA GLU A 100 -3.94 14.14 -34.51
C GLU A 100 -4.85 12.91 -34.37
N TYR A 101 -5.80 13.00 -33.44
CA TYR A 101 -6.87 12.03 -33.27
C TYR A 101 -8.05 12.41 -34.16
N PHE A 102 -8.65 11.43 -34.83
CA PHE A 102 -9.91 11.59 -35.56
C PHE A 102 -11.05 11.02 -34.73
N ASP A 103 -11.97 11.88 -34.33
CA ASP A 103 -13.12 11.49 -33.54
C ASP A 103 -14.28 11.09 -34.46
N GLU A 104 -14.74 9.84 -34.31
CA GLU A 104 -15.77 9.27 -35.17
C GLU A 104 -17.17 9.84 -34.92
N GLU A 105 -17.45 10.41 -33.75
CA GLU A 105 -18.77 10.96 -33.42
C GLU A 105 -18.93 12.38 -33.96
N THR A 106 -17.92 13.21 -33.74
CA THR A 106 -17.89 14.62 -34.17
C THR A 106 -17.38 14.80 -35.60
N LYS A 107 -16.68 13.80 -36.14
CA LYS A 107 -15.99 13.84 -37.45
C LYS A 107 -14.90 14.91 -37.54
N GLU A 108 -14.33 15.29 -36.41
CA GLU A 108 -13.28 16.31 -36.31
C GLU A 108 -11.91 15.67 -36.08
N LYS A 109 -10.87 16.36 -36.56
CA LYS A 109 -9.49 16.08 -36.18
C LYS A 109 -9.03 17.12 -35.18
N PHE A 110 -8.39 16.67 -34.12
CA PHE A 110 -7.73 17.56 -33.17
C PHE A 110 -6.45 16.90 -32.66
N LEU A 111 -5.54 17.73 -32.15
CA LEU A 111 -4.40 17.25 -31.40
C LEU A 111 -4.84 17.11 -29.94
N PRO A 112 -4.83 15.90 -29.36
CA PRO A 112 -5.27 15.72 -27.98
C PRO A 112 -4.46 16.56 -27.00
N HIS A 113 -5.13 17.03 -25.98
CA HIS A 113 -4.46 17.59 -24.82
C HIS A 113 -4.15 16.50 -23.80
N VAL A 114 -3.24 16.77 -22.88
CA VAL A 114 -2.75 15.80 -21.89
C VAL A 114 -2.99 16.31 -20.47
N VAL A 115 -3.62 15.49 -19.64
CA VAL A 115 -3.58 15.59 -18.16
C VAL A 115 -2.69 14.48 -17.63
N GLU A 116 -1.70 14.85 -16.83
CA GLU A 116 -0.63 13.99 -16.36
C GLU A 116 -0.56 14.00 -14.83
N PRO A 117 -1.03 12.94 -14.15
CA PRO A 117 -0.58 12.58 -12.81
C PRO A 117 0.79 11.89 -12.88
N SER A 118 1.79 12.45 -12.20
CA SER A 118 3.15 11.91 -12.11
C SER A 118 3.56 11.77 -10.64
N ALA A 119 3.49 10.54 -10.11
CA ALA A 119 3.85 10.24 -8.74
C ALA A 119 5.28 9.69 -8.63
N GLY A 120 6.01 10.10 -7.60
CA GLY A 120 7.27 9.46 -7.21
C GLY A 120 7.01 8.13 -6.49
N CYS A 121 7.38 7.00 -7.09
CA CYS A 121 7.19 5.67 -6.49
C CYS A 121 7.95 5.56 -5.16
N ASP A 122 9.24 5.89 -5.16
CA ASP A 122 10.10 5.87 -3.97
C ASP A 122 9.59 6.77 -2.85
N ARG A 123 9.10 7.97 -3.21
CA ARG A 123 8.56 8.94 -2.24
C ARG A 123 7.25 8.44 -1.64
N THR A 124 6.40 7.83 -2.46
CA THR A 124 5.14 7.22 -2.01
C THR A 124 5.40 6.09 -1.01
N VAL A 125 6.35 5.17 -1.32
CA VAL A 125 6.74 4.10 -0.39
C VAL A 125 7.33 4.68 0.91
N LEU A 126 8.17 5.71 0.82
CA LEU A 126 8.71 6.36 2.01
C LEU A 126 7.60 7.00 2.87
N ALA A 127 6.61 7.65 2.26
CA ALA A 127 5.49 8.24 2.97
C ALA A 127 4.68 7.15 3.69
N MET A 128 4.39 6.03 3.03
CA MET A 128 3.72 4.89 3.67
C MET A 128 4.52 4.32 4.86
N ILE A 129 5.85 4.25 4.76
CA ILE A 129 6.72 3.80 5.86
C ILE A 129 6.64 4.80 7.03
N CYS A 130 6.72 6.10 6.74
CA CYS A 130 6.63 7.14 7.75
C CYS A 130 5.27 7.13 8.47
N GLU A 131 4.18 6.95 7.73
CA GLU A 131 2.82 6.90 8.28
C GLU A 131 2.57 5.63 9.09
N ALA A 132 3.08 4.48 8.62
CA ALA A 132 2.89 3.21 9.31
C ALA A 132 3.73 3.09 10.60
N PHE A 133 4.84 3.81 10.74
CA PHE A 133 5.77 3.62 11.86
C PHE A 133 5.22 4.17 13.18
N GLU A 134 5.14 3.32 14.20
CA GLU A 134 4.78 3.73 15.56
C GLU A 134 5.63 2.99 16.61
N GLU A 135 6.00 3.71 17.68
CA GLU A 135 6.50 3.12 18.93
C GLU A 135 5.38 3.17 19.99
N GLU A 136 4.82 2.01 20.32
CA GLU A 136 3.69 1.89 21.25
C GLU A 136 4.18 1.46 22.63
N GLU A 137 3.84 2.24 23.67
CA GLU A 137 4.08 1.86 25.07
C GLU A 137 3.03 0.84 25.53
N LEU A 138 3.49 -0.34 25.91
CA LEU A 138 2.68 -1.42 26.49
C LEU A 138 2.91 -1.51 27.99
N THR A 139 1.84 -1.73 28.73
CA THR A 139 1.92 -2.05 30.17
C THR A 139 1.31 -3.42 30.39
N ASP A 140 2.10 -4.35 30.93
CA ASP A 140 1.59 -5.68 31.26
C ASP A 140 0.67 -5.65 32.49
N GLU A 141 -0.05 -6.75 32.75
CA GLU A 141 -0.94 -6.90 33.92
C GLU A 141 -0.21 -6.74 35.27
N LYS A 142 1.12 -6.85 35.26
CA LYS A 142 1.99 -6.71 36.44
C LYS A 142 2.59 -5.30 36.55
N GLY A 143 2.15 -4.36 35.70
CA GLY A 143 2.60 -2.97 35.69
C GLY A 143 3.97 -2.74 35.08
N LYS A 144 4.57 -3.74 34.42
CA LYS A 144 5.84 -3.59 33.73
C LYS A 144 5.61 -2.90 32.38
N LYS A 145 6.28 -1.77 32.21
CA LYS A 145 6.33 -1.07 30.92
C LYS A 145 7.25 -1.80 29.94
N ASP A 146 6.79 -1.91 28.72
CA ASP A 146 7.54 -2.41 27.56
C ASP A 146 7.22 -1.51 26.37
N VAL A 147 8.11 -1.42 25.39
CA VAL A 147 7.87 -0.64 24.17
C VAL A 147 7.88 -1.61 23.00
N ARG A 148 6.93 -1.47 22.07
CA ARG A 148 7.00 -2.18 20.80
C ARG A 148 7.09 -1.21 19.64
N THR A 149 7.96 -1.53 18.69
CA THR A 149 7.93 -0.93 17.37
C THR A 149 6.95 -1.71 16.51
N VAL A 150 6.03 -1.01 15.85
CA VAL A 150 5.03 -1.60 14.97
C VAL A 150 4.92 -0.79 13.69
N MET A 151 4.86 -1.48 12.55
CA MET A 151 4.55 -0.88 11.25
C MET A 151 3.09 -1.13 10.89
N ARG A 152 2.24 -0.12 11.09
CA ARG A 152 0.81 -0.15 10.83
C ARG A 152 0.41 0.04 9.37
N PHE A 153 1.08 -0.66 8.46
CA PHE A 153 0.66 -0.65 7.06
C PHE A 153 -0.80 -1.06 6.93
N ALA A 154 -1.54 -0.40 6.04
CA ALA A 154 -2.83 -0.93 5.59
C ALA A 154 -2.64 -2.42 5.18
N PRO A 155 -3.51 -3.36 5.60
CA PRO A 155 -3.28 -4.78 5.34
C PRO A 155 -3.01 -5.13 3.87
N ARG A 156 -3.66 -4.42 2.93
CA ARG A 156 -3.42 -4.55 1.48
C ARG A 156 -2.04 -4.08 1.01
N MET A 157 -1.38 -3.22 1.77
CA MET A 157 -0.04 -2.70 1.50
C MET A 157 1.07 -3.39 2.29
N ALA A 158 0.75 -4.14 3.35
CA ALA A 158 1.77 -4.85 4.14
C ALA A 158 2.63 -5.81 3.26
N PRO A 159 3.97 -5.80 3.38
CA PRO A 159 4.83 -6.65 2.54
C PRO A 159 4.57 -8.15 2.70
N ILE A 160 4.23 -8.55 3.91
CA ILE A 160 3.82 -9.91 4.30
C ILE A 160 2.40 -9.81 4.84
N LYS A 161 1.50 -10.68 4.37
CA LYS A 161 0.08 -10.69 4.79
C LYS A 161 -0.16 -11.57 6.01
N ALA A 162 0.56 -12.69 6.11
CA ALA A 162 0.42 -13.60 7.23
C ALA A 162 1.77 -14.22 7.66
N GLY A 163 2.05 -14.17 8.96
CA GLY A 163 3.09 -14.97 9.62
C GLY A 163 2.52 -16.31 10.06
N ILE A 164 3.26 -17.42 9.93
CA ILE A 164 2.78 -18.78 10.22
C ILE A 164 3.78 -19.48 11.15
N PHE A 165 3.32 -19.84 12.35
CA PHE A 165 4.19 -20.23 13.46
C PHE A 165 3.71 -21.51 14.15
N PRO A 166 4.55 -22.55 14.28
CA PRO A 166 4.27 -23.63 15.24
C PRO A 166 4.51 -23.12 16.66
N LEU A 167 3.64 -23.42 17.61
CA LEU A 167 3.85 -23.04 19.01
C LEU A 167 5.12 -23.70 19.55
N LEU A 168 5.32 -24.98 19.23
CA LEU A 168 6.51 -25.76 19.61
C LEU A 168 7.18 -26.38 18.38
N LYS A 169 8.37 -25.88 18.04
CA LYS A 169 9.20 -26.40 16.92
C LYS A 169 9.46 -27.92 16.98
N LYS A 170 9.60 -28.47 18.19
CA LYS A 170 9.88 -29.91 18.39
C LYS A 170 8.68 -30.80 18.06
N ASN A 171 7.49 -30.22 17.93
CA ASN A 171 6.30 -30.96 17.54
C ASN A 171 6.22 -30.98 16.00
N GLU A 172 6.55 -32.14 15.41
CA GLU A 172 6.57 -32.33 13.96
C GLU A 172 5.19 -32.18 13.31
N GLU A 173 4.12 -32.47 14.05
CA GLU A 173 2.74 -32.31 13.62
C GLU A 173 2.40 -30.82 13.41
N GLN A 174 2.68 -29.98 14.41
CA GLN A 174 2.45 -28.53 14.31
C GLN A 174 3.25 -27.91 13.15
N VAL A 175 4.51 -28.34 13.00
CA VAL A 175 5.36 -27.91 11.88
C VAL A 175 4.77 -28.33 10.54
N ARG A 176 4.28 -29.57 10.42
CA ARG A 176 3.66 -30.06 9.19
C ARG A 176 2.42 -29.22 8.83
N ILE A 177 1.50 -29.01 9.77
CA ILE A 177 0.30 -28.19 9.56
C ILE A 177 0.68 -26.77 9.14
N CYS A 178 1.68 -26.15 9.78
CA CYS A 178 2.16 -24.82 9.37
C CYS A 178 2.64 -24.80 7.91
N ARG A 179 3.34 -25.85 7.45
CA ARG A 179 3.80 -25.95 6.06
C ARG A 179 2.64 -26.18 5.09
N GLU A 180 1.60 -26.88 5.50
CA GLU A 180 0.37 -27.05 4.72
C GLU A 180 -0.40 -25.74 4.58
N ILE A 181 -0.59 -25.00 5.69
CA ILE A 181 -1.16 -23.65 5.68
C ILE A 181 -0.34 -22.74 4.75
N GLN A 182 0.99 -22.75 4.89
CA GLN A 182 1.87 -21.96 4.04
C GLN A 182 1.62 -22.23 2.56
N LYS A 183 1.63 -23.51 2.14
CA LYS A 183 1.37 -23.91 0.75
C LYS A 183 -0.02 -23.51 0.28
N LYS A 184 -1.04 -23.59 1.14
CA LYS A 184 -2.43 -23.22 0.82
C LYS A 184 -2.57 -21.71 0.58
N LEU A 185 -1.86 -20.88 1.35
CA LEU A 185 -1.97 -19.42 1.30
C LEU A 185 -1.05 -18.75 0.27
N GLN A 186 0.13 -19.31 0.01
CA GLN A 186 1.14 -18.74 -0.91
C GLN A 186 0.63 -18.31 -2.30
N PRO A 187 -0.27 -19.06 -2.97
CA PRO A 187 -0.80 -18.65 -4.27
C PRO A 187 -1.63 -17.35 -4.25
N TRP A 188 -2.06 -16.92 -3.07
CA TRP A 188 -3.02 -15.83 -2.90
C TRP A 188 -2.43 -14.58 -2.25
N MET A 189 -1.34 -14.74 -1.51
CA MET A 189 -0.72 -13.68 -0.72
C MET A 189 0.71 -14.01 -0.29
N ASN A 190 1.49 -12.97 0.03
CA ASN A 190 2.80 -13.13 0.63
C ASN A 190 2.67 -13.63 2.07
N VAL A 191 3.31 -14.75 2.38
CA VAL A 191 3.31 -15.35 3.72
C VAL A 191 4.72 -15.64 4.20
N PHE A 192 4.91 -15.62 5.53
CA PHE A 192 6.19 -15.86 6.17
C PHE A 192 6.08 -17.00 7.19
N TYR A 193 6.90 -18.04 7.05
CA TYR A 193 6.97 -19.13 8.02
C TYR A 193 8.20 -18.96 8.93
N ASP A 194 8.04 -19.22 10.22
CA ASP A 194 9.15 -19.20 11.18
C ASP A 194 8.92 -20.14 12.37
N ASP A 195 9.91 -20.96 12.70
CA ASP A 195 9.94 -21.83 13.89
C ASP A 195 11.06 -21.47 14.89
N GLY A 196 11.75 -20.36 14.65
CA GLY A 196 12.87 -19.88 15.44
C GLY A 196 12.47 -19.12 16.70
N GLY A 197 12.82 -19.68 17.86
CA GLY A 197 12.64 -19.04 19.16
C GLY A 197 11.20 -19.08 19.68
N ALA A 198 10.93 -18.30 20.73
CA ALA A 198 9.61 -18.24 21.34
C ALA A 198 8.60 -17.55 20.41
N VAL A 199 7.32 -17.94 20.46
CA VAL A 199 6.25 -17.33 19.64
C VAL A 199 6.16 -15.82 19.83
N GLY A 200 6.31 -15.32 21.07
CA GLY A 200 6.34 -13.88 21.33
C GLY A 200 7.45 -13.13 20.59
N ARG A 201 8.63 -13.74 20.41
CA ARG A 201 9.72 -13.15 19.61
C ARG A 201 9.40 -13.13 18.12
N ARG A 202 8.62 -14.10 17.63
CA ARG A 202 8.13 -14.13 16.25
C ARG A 202 7.09 -13.04 16.01
N TYR A 203 6.14 -12.87 16.92
CA TYR A 203 5.19 -11.76 16.87
C TYR A 203 5.89 -10.40 16.83
N ARG A 204 6.89 -10.16 17.68
CA ARG A 204 7.66 -8.90 17.66
C ARG A 204 8.33 -8.63 16.30
N ARG A 205 8.98 -9.63 15.71
CA ARG A 205 9.56 -9.51 14.36
C ARG A 205 8.51 -9.15 13.30
N GLN A 206 7.30 -9.68 13.43
CA GLN A 206 6.22 -9.42 12.48
C GLN A 206 5.57 -8.06 12.68
N ASP A 207 5.44 -7.61 13.92
CA ASP A 207 4.97 -6.25 14.25
C ASP A 207 5.94 -5.22 13.62
N GLU A 208 7.25 -5.42 13.76
CA GLU A 208 8.31 -4.56 13.20
C GLU A 208 8.31 -4.47 11.66
N VAL A 209 7.87 -5.51 10.95
CA VAL A 209 7.76 -5.50 9.47
C VAL A 209 6.32 -5.30 8.99
N GLY A 210 5.39 -5.11 9.92
CA GLY A 210 4.01 -4.71 9.68
C GLY A 210 3.08 -5.79 9.14
N THR A 211 3.39 -7.06 9.39
CA THR A 211 2.51 -8.18 9.02
C THR A 211 1.21 -8.11 9.81
N PRO A 212 0.03 -8.00 9.16
CA PRO A 212 -1.23 -7.70 9.86
C PRO A 212 -1.74 -8.89 10.67
N PHE A 213 -1.47 -10.13 10.24
CA PHE A 213 -1.98 -11.34 10.87
C PHE A 213 -0.88 -12.36 11.17
N CYS A 214 -0.82 -12.88 12.39
CA CYS A 214 0.06 -13.99 12.74
C CYS A 214 -0.76 -15.21 13.13
N ILE A 215 -0.56 -16.31 12.41
CA ILE A 215 -1.25 -17.58 12.57
C ILE A 215 -0.36 -18.51 13.39
N THR A 216 -0.87 -18.99 14.50
CA THR A 216 -0.17 -19.94 15.38
C THR A 216 -0.90 -21.27 15.42
N VAL A 217 -0.15 -22.34 15.13
CA VAL A 217 -0.59 -23.72 15.27
C VAL A 217 -0.12 -24.24 16.62
N ASP A 218 -1.04 -24.66 17.48
CA ASP A 218 -0.81 -25.07 18.85
C ASP A 218 -1.33 -26.49 19.14
N PHE A 219 -1.31 -26.91 20.41
CA PHE A 219 -1.76 -28.24 20.81
C PHE A 219 -3.28 -28.41 20.68
N ASP A 220 -4.05 -27.33 20.83
CA ASP A 220 -5.50 -27.35 20.64
C ASP A 220 -5.85 -27.62 19.17
N THR A 221 -5.03 -27.11 18.24
CA THR A 221 -5.17 -27.41 16.81
C THR A 221 -5.14 -28.92 16.56
N LEU A 222 -4.40 -29.67 17.38
CA LEU A 222 -4.27 -31.13 17.30
C LEU A 222 -5.36 -31.90 18.06
N GLY A 223 -6.25 -31.19 18.77
CA GLY A 223 -7.28 -31.78 19.62
C GLY A 223 -6.80 -32.24 20.99
N GLU A 224 -5.61 -31.83 21.46
CA GLU A 224 -5.07 -32.32 22.74
C GLU A 224 -5.85 -31.81 23.97
N ASN A 225 -6.47 -30.63 23.88
CA ASN A 225 -7.21 -30.03 25.00
C ASN A 225 -8.75 -30.01 24.79
N GLY A 226 -9.25 -30.63 23.73
CA GLY A 226 -10.68 -30.67 23.39
C GLY A 226 -10.91 -30.84 21.89
N GLU A 227 -11.89 -31.66 21.50
CA GLU A 227 -12.22 -31.91 20.09
C GLU A 227 -12.86 -30.67 19.43
N GLU A 228 -13.41 -29.76 20.23
CA GLU A 228 -14.04 -28.52 19.77
C GLU A 228 -13.06 -27.48 19.21
N LEU A 229 -11.78 -27.55 19.59
CA LEU A 229 -10.73 -26.64 19.09
C LEU A 229 -9.84 -27.29 18.03
N LYS A 230 -10.06 -28.57 17.74
CA LYS A 230 -9.33 -29.28 16.71
C LYS A 230 -9.57 -28.65 15.34
N ASP A 231 -8.54 -28.68 14.49
CA ASP A 231 -8.56 -28.08 13.14
C ASP A 231 -8.87 -26.57 13.15
N THR A 232 -8.62 -25.89 14.26
CA THR A 232 -8.65 -24.42 14.37
C THR A 232 -7.26 -23.89 14.68
N VAL A 233 -6.97 -22.68 14.19
CA VAL A 233 -5.71 -21.97 14.46
C VAL A 233 -5.98 -20.67 15.19
N THR A 234 -4.99 -20.23 15.95
CA THR A 234 -5.03 -18.93 16.62
C THR A 234 -4.50 -17.86 15.66
N ILE A 235 -5.30 -16.83 15.39
CA ILE A 235 -4.89 -15.64 14.64
C ILE A 235 -4.69 -14.50 15.63
N ARG A 236 -3.49 -13.92 15.65
CA ARG A 236 -3.17 -12.68 16.34
C ARG A 236 -3.23 -11.51 15.37
N HIS A 237 -3.96 -10.47 15.76
CA HIS A 237 -4.01 -9.18 15.06
C HIS A 237 -2.79 -8.33 15.43
N ARG A 238 -2.15 -7.71 14.44
CA ARG A 238 -1.02 -6.79 14.67
C ARG A 238 -1.43 -5.61 15.55
N ASP A 239 -2.54 -4.96 15.18
CA ASP A 239 -2.87 -3.67 15.73
C ASP A 239 -3.41 -3.76 17.16
N SER A 240 -4.49 -4.53 17.35
CA SER A 240 -5.12 -4.72 18.67
C SER A 240 -4.38 -5.71 19.57
N MET A 241 -3.47 -6.51 19.03
CA MET A 241 -2.83 -7.66 19.71
C MET A 241 -3.80 -8.77 20.14
N GLU A 242 -5.08 -8.64 19.83
CA GLU A 242 -6.10 -9.64 20.17
C GLU A 242 -5.86 -10.95 19.42
N GLN A 243 -6.31 -12.03 20.04
CA GLN A 243 -6.20 -13.38 19.51
C GLN A 243 -7.59 -13.98 19.35
N GLU A 244 -7.87 -14.54 18.18
CA GLU A 244 -9.11 -15.25 17.89
C GLU A 244 -8.83 -16.64 17.28
N ARG A 245 -9.77 -17.57 17.45
CA ARG A 245 -9.71 -18.91 16.87
C ARG A 245 -10.48 -18.95 15.55
N VAL A 246 -9.83 -19.42 14.50
CA VAL A 246 -10.45 -19.57 13.17
C VAL A 246 -10.26 -21.00 12.66
N PRO A 247 -11.32 -21.65 12.13
CA PRO A 247 -11.19 -22.94 11.47
C PRO A 247 -10.23 -22.91 10.27
N LEU A 248 -9.42 -23.96 10.10
CA LEU A 248 -8.45 -24.09 9.00
C LEU A 248 -9.11 -24.03 7.62
N ASP A 249 -10.36 -24.49 7.52
CA ASP A 249 -11.12 -24.49 6.28
C ASP A 249 -11.53 -23.08 5.85
N SER A 250 -11.92 -22.22 6.79
CA SER A 250 -12.30 -20.83 6.53
C SER A 250 -11.12 -19.86 6.47
N LEU A 251 -9.92 -20.28 6.91
CA LEU A 251 -8.74 -19.41 7.07
C LEU A 251 -8.40 -18.59 5.81
N LEU A 252 -8.41 -19.22 4.63
CA LEU A 252 -8.09 -18.53 3.38
C LEU A 252 -9.10 -17.41 3.09
N HIS A 253 -10.39 -17.70 3.19
CA HIS A 253 -11.45 -16.73 2.93
C HIS A 253 -11.39 -15.58 3.94
N TRP A 254 -11.22 -15.91 5.23
CA TRP A 254 -11.10 -14.94 6.31
C TRP A 254 -9.96 -13.93 6.06
N LEU A 255 -8.81 -14.42 5.59
CA LEU A 255 -7.67 -13.56 5.25
C LEU A 255 -7.93 -12.72 4.01
N LEU A 256 -8.47 -13.31 2.93
CA LEU A 256 -8.72 -12.62 1.66
C LEU A 256 -9.62 -11.40 1.79
N GLU A 257 -10.64 -11.46 2.64
CA GLU A 257 -11.53 -10.33 2.92
C GLU A 257 -10.82 -9.15 3.61
N ARG A 258 -9.70 -9.41 4.29
CA ARG A 258 -9.02 -8.43 5.15
C ARG A 258 -7.71 -7.91 4.56
N VAL A 259 -7.09 -8.64 3.63
CA VAL A 259 -5.77 -8.28 3.06
C VAL A 259 -5.83 -7.79 1.62
N ARG A 260 -7.02 -7.68 1.03
CA ARG A 260 -7.25 -7.13 -0.32
C ARG A 260 -7.83 -5.72 -0.24
#